data_AF-A0A847XDT6-F1
#
_entry.id   AF-A0A847XDT6-F1
#
_cell.length_a   1.000
_cell.length_b   1.000
_cell.length_c   1.000
_cell.angle_alpha   90.00
_cell.angle_beta   90.00
_cell.angle_gamma   90.00
#
_symmetry.space_group_name_H-M   'P 1'
#
loop_
_entity.id
_entity.type
_entity.pdbx_description
1 polymer ?
#
loop_
_entity_poly.entity_id
_entity_poly.type
_entity_poly.pdbx_seq_one_letter_code
_entity_poly.pdbx_strand_id
1 'polypeptide(L)'
;MQNRYIGDLGDFGKYALLKALCLGNNKGRTLNLGVIWYLVPDESHNEDGKHIRYLQETPSNIQRFRNLDPLLYDTLGKIVNKGERNIKSIKENRILPSNTIFYEEPLTFKGMPNNSPRARQARQEYRDKWVHNAMEATKGCDIIFVDPDNGLEVKSVKRHHKIGPKYVFYEELLPYIKRGQSLIIYHHLCRNGTAEEQIKERLYQIKKELDVEDVFGMLYKRGTLRIFFVVPSDGNYDLLFMRSKYLIQETLWKEHFDLYTDKGKLFK
;
A
#
# COMPACT_ATOMS: atom_id res chain seq x y z
N MET A 1 3.27 2.40 7.51
CA MET A 1 4.38 3.03 6.77
C MET A 1 5.36 3.72 7.72
N GLN A 2 6.65 3.77 7.39
CA GLN A 2 7.70 4.53 8.09
C GLN A 2 8.56 5.28 7.05
N ASN A 3 9.13 6.44 7.39
CA ASN A 3 9.92 7.23 6.45
C ASN A 3 11.16 6.46 5.97
N ARG A 4 11.79 5.71 6.87
CA ARG A 4 12.98 4.91 6.56
C ARG A 4 12.77 3.81 5.50
N TYR A 5 11.53 3.50 5.12
CA TYR A 5 11.26 2.54 4.03
C TYR A 5 11.33 3.17 2.65
N ILE A 6 11.30 4.50 2.56
CA ILE A 6 11.27 5.22 1.28
C ILE A 6 12.45 4.82 0.40
N GLY A 7 12.13 4.37 -0.81
CA GLY A 7 13.12 3.92 -1.80
C GLY A 7 13.67 2.52 -1.57
N ASP A 8 13.14 1.74 -0.62
CA ASP A 8 13.43 0.31 -0.56
C ASP A 8 12.81 -0.46 -1.75
N LEU A 9 13.22 -1.72 -1.93
CA LEU A 9 12.74 -2.57 -3.02
C LEU A 9 11.22 -2.82 -2.99
N GLY A 10 10.59 -2.75 -1.82
CA GLY A 10 9.15 -2.88 -1.68
C GLY A 10 8.42 -1.64 -2.21
N ASP A 11 8.96 -0.47 -1.90
CA ASP A 11 8.47 0.82 -2.40
C ASP A 11 8.61 0.96 -3.93
N PHE A 12 9.68 0.41 -4.52
CA PHE A 12 9.79 0.34 -5.97
C PHE A 12 8.61 -0.40 -6.61
N GLY A 13 8.26 -1.58 -6.08
CA GLY A 13 7.08 -2.33 -6.53
C GLY A 13 5.77 -1.59 -6.25
N LYS A 14 5.63 -1.01 -5.05
CA LYS A 14 4.45 -0.21 -4.63
C LYS A 14 4.17 0.91 -5.62
N TYR A 15 5.15 1.77 -5.90
CA TYR A 15 4.95 2.92 -6.77
C TYR A 15 4.69 2.52 -8.22
N ALA A 16 5.38 1.48 -8.71
CA ALA A 16 5.11 0.92 -10.03
C ALA A 16 3.66 0.41 -10.16
N LEU A 17 3.17 -0.33 -9.15
CA LEU A 17 1.80 -0.83 -9.14
C LEU A 17 0.79 0.33 -9.11
N LEU A 18 0.97 1.31 -8.22
CA LEU A 18 0.07 2.45 -8.11
C LEU A 18 0.00 3.25 -9.42
N LYS A 19 1.14 3.48 -10.08
CA LYS A 19 1.20 4.09 -11.40
C LYS A 19 0.43 3.26 -12.43
N ALA A 20 0.66 1.95 -12.48
CA ALA A 20 0.02 1.05 -13.44
C ALA A 20 -1.51 0.99 -13.26
N LEU A 21 -2.01 1.06 -12.03
CA LEU A 21 -3.43 1.02 -11.74
C LEU A 21 -4.13 2.38 -11.92
N CYS A 22 -3.43 3.50 -11.75
CA CYS A 22 -4.04 4.83 -11.78
C CYS A 22 -3.89 5.54 -13.13
N LEU A 23 -2.75 5.40 -13.81
CA LEU A 23 -2.48 6.12 -15.06
C LEU A 23 -3.17 5.45 -16.24
N GLY A 24 -3.95 6.23 -16.99
CA GLY A 24 -4.38 5.83 -18.32
C GLY A 24 -3.19 5.71 -19.27
N ASN A 25 -3.22 4.72 -20.16
CA ASN A 25 -2.49 4.82 -21.42
C ASN A 25 -3.11 5.92 -22.29
N ASN A 26 -2.51 6.29 -23.42
CA ASN A 26 -2.84 7.47 -24.26
C ASN A 26 -4.33 7.64 -24.70
N LYS A 27 -5.23 6.71 -24.34
CA LYS A 27 -6.68 6.77 -24.58
C LYS A 27 -7.54 6.33 -23.38
N GLY A 28 -6.94 6.01 -22.23
CA GLY A 28 -7.63 5.48 -21.04
C GLY A 28 -7.87 6.52 -19.95
N ARG A 29 -8.92 6.32 -19.14
CA ARG A 29 -9.27 7.17 -17.98
C ARG A 29 -8.17 7.14 -16.92
N THR A 30 -7.58 8.27 -16.56
CA THR A 30 -6.73 8.36 -15.36
C THR A 30 -7.60 8.42 -14.11
N LEU A 31 -7.23 7.67 -13.06
CA LEU A 31 -7.89 7.66 -11.77
C LEU A 31 -7.16 8.59 -10.79
N ASN A 32 -7.89 9.46 -10.11
CA ASN A 32 -7.38 10.32 -9.05
C ASN A 32 -7.02 9.46 -7.84
N LEU A 33 -5.73 9.41 -7.50
CA LEU A 33 -5.23 8.63 -6.37
C LEU A 33 -5.26 9.45 -5.08
N GLY A 34 -5.81 8.88 -4.01
CA GLY A 34 -5.58 9.32 -2.63
C GLY A 34 -4.63 8.35 -1.94
N VAL A 35 -3.58 8.85 -1.29
CA VAL A 35 -2.65 8.03 -0.50
C VAL A 35 -2.80 8.38 0.97
N ILE A 36 -3.11 7.38 1.78
CA ILE A 36 -3.20 7.48 3.23
C ILE A 36 -2.01 6.73 3.82
N TRP A 37 -1.00 7.50 4.22
CA TRP A 37 0.12 6.96 4.97
C TRP A 37 -0.34 6.71 6.41
N TYR A 38 -0.48 5.45 6.81
CA TYR A 38 -0.55 5.08 8.22
C TYR A 38 0.87 5.24 8.81
N LEU A 39 1.30 6.50 8.90
CA LEU A 39 2.66 6.92 9.19
C LEU A 39 2.92 6.77 10.67
N VAL A 40 3.80 5.84 11.02
CA VAL A 40 4.29 5.67 12.39
C VAL A 40 5.73 6.19 12.49
N PRO A 41 6.20 6.60 13.68
CA PRO A 41 7.60 6.99 13.86
C PRO A 41 8.56 5.86 13.46
N ASP A 42 9.72 6.25 12.92
CA ASP A 42 10.76 5.29 12.56
C ASP A 42 11.21 4.49 13.79
N GLU A 43 11.35 3.17 13.60
CA GLU A 43 11.91 2.28 14.61
C GLU A 43 13.44 2.26 14.53
N SER A 44 14.09 2.18 15.68
CA SER A 44 15.57 2.17 15.79
C SER A 44 16.16 0.81 16.16
N HIS A 45 15.34 -0.24 16.28
CA HIS A 45 15.74 -1.53 16.84
C HIS A 45 15.89 -2.66 15.82
N ASN A 46 15.66 -2.39 14.53
CA ASN A 46 15.76 -3.33 13.41
C ASN A 46 16.34 -2.61 12.18
N GLU A 47 16.85 -3.38 11.22
CA GLU A 47 17.46 -2.87 9.99
C GLU A 47 16.51 -2.93 8.78
N ASP A 48 15.19 -2.95 8.98
CA ASP A 48 14.23 -2.96 7.87
C ASP A 48 14.29 -1.65 7.07
N GLY A 49 13.91 -1.70 5.80
CA GLY A 49 14.11 -0.59 4.86
C GLY A 49 15.53 -0.48 4.29
N LYS A 50 16.43 -1.43 4.58
CA LYS A 50 17.80 -1.47 4.02
C LYS A 50 17.92 -2.04 2.61
N HIS A 51 16.82 -2.49 2.00
CA HIS A 51 16.83 -3.11 0.68
C HIS A 51 16.95 -2.07 -0.45
N ILE A 52 18.01 -1.26 -0.41
CA ILE A 52 18.32 -0.19 -1.36
C ILE A 52 19.41 -0.58 -2.36
N ARG A 53 20.09 -1.72 -2.15
CA ARG A 53 21.17 -2.21 -3.04
C ARG A 53 20.71 -2.44 -4.49
N TYR A 54 19.41 -2.62 -4.71
CA TYR A 54 18.85 -2.73 -6.06
C TYR A 54 19.07 -1.46 -6.90
N LEU A 55 19.31 -0.30 -6.26
CA LEU A 55 19.55 1.00 -6.90
C LEU A 55 21.01 1.19 -7.35
N GLN A 56 21.92 0.27 -7.01
CA GLN A 56 23.30 0.32 -7.50
C GLN A 56 23.33 0.03 -9.00
N GLU A 57 24.02 0.85 -9.79
CA GLU A 57 24.12 0.74 -11.26
C GLU A 57 25.04 -0.41 -11.71
N THR A 58 24.77 -1.62 -11.24
CA THR A 58 25.40 -2.84 -11.74
C THR A 58 24.63 -3.34 -12.98
N PRO A 59 25.27 -4.03 -13.93
CA PRO A 59 24.57 -4.60 -15.09
C PRO A 59 23.37 -5.47 -14.72
N SER A 60 23.49 -6.25 -13.62
CA SER A 60 22.40 -7.10 -13.12
C SER A 60 21.21 -6.28 -12.62
N ASN A 61 21.44 -5.21 -11.86
CA ASN A 61 20.37 -4.34 -11.37
C ASN A 61 19.73 -3.52 -12.48
N ILE A 62 20.53 -3.07 -13.46
CA ILE A 62 20.00 -2.38 -14.63
C ILE A 62 19.02 -3.29 -15.37
N GLN A 63 19.44 -4.53 -15.66
CA GLN A 63 18.61 -5.51 -16.35
C GLN A 63 17.35 -5.87 -15.56
N ARG A 64 17.47 -6.05 -14.23
CA ARG A 64 16.41 -6.57 -13.38
C ARG A 64 15.44 -5.50 -12.85
N PHE A 65 15.88 -4.24 -12.74
CA PHE A 65 15.10 -3.19 -12.06
C PHE A 65 15.02 -1.92 -12.88
N ARG A 66 16.16 -1.33 -13.29
CA ARG A 66 16.14 -0.05 -14.01
C ARG A 66 15.34 -0.13 -15.31
N ASN A 67 15.47 -1.22 -16.06
CA ASN A 67 14.73 -1.45 -17.31
C ASN A 67 13.20 -1.55 -17.11
N LEU A 68 12.71 -1.83 -15.89
CA LEU A 68 11.28 -1.93 -15.61
C LEU A 68 10.58 -0.55 -15.61
N ASP A 69 11.24 0.45 -15.03
CA ASP A 69 10.80 1.84 -14.99
C ASP A 69 12.04 2.73 -14.70
N PRO A 70 12.77 3.18 -15.74
CA PRO A 70 14.02 3.92 -15.54
C PRO A 70 13.82 5.23 -14.76
N LEU A 71 12.71 5.93 -15.01
CA LEU A 71 12.41 7.18 -14.34
C LEU A 71 12.17 6.96 -12.85
N LEU A 72 11.36 5.97 -12.47
CA LEU A 72 11.12 5.64 -11.08
C LEU A 72 12.41 5.19 -10.39
N TYR A 73 13.18 4.29 -11.02
CA TYR A 73 14.45 3.79 -10.49
C TYR A 73 15.44 4.92 -10.22
N ASP A 74 15.70 5.76 -11.22
CA ASP A 74 16.69 6.85 -11.12
C ASP A 74 16.25 7.89 -10.07
N THR A 75 14.94 8.15 -9.97
CA THR A 75 14.38 9.08 -8.98
C THR A 75 14.54 8.54 -7.55
N LEU A 76 14.22 7.27 -7.31
CA LEU A 76 14.45 6.64 -6.01
C LEU A 76 15.94 6.56 -5.67
N GLY A 77 16.81 6.30 -6.66
CA GLY A 77 18.26 6.36 -6.52
C GLY A 77 18.74 7.71 -6.01
N LYS A 78 18.25 8.81 -6.61
CA LYS A 78 18.56 10.18 -6.16
C LYS A 78 18.10 10.44 -4.72
N ILE A 79 16.86 10.07 -4.39
CA ILE A 79 16.30 10.26 -3.03
C ILE A 79 17.15 9.52 -1.99
N VAL A 80 17.50 8.26 -2.26
CA VAL A 80 18.31 7.44 -1.36
C VAL A 80 19.72 8.00 -1.21
N ASN A 81 20.38 8.38 -2.32
CA ASN A 81 21.76 8.89 -2.30
C ASN A 81 21.88 10.24 -1.56
N LYS A 82 20.82 11.07 -1.59
CA LYS A 82 20.76 12.33 -0.82
C LYS A 82 20.36 12.15 0.64
N GLY A 83 19.98 10.94 1.06
CA GLY A 83 19.44 10.70 2.41
C GLY A 83 18.04 11.28 2.62
N GLU A 84 17.32 11.64 1.56
CA GLU A 84 16.00 12.27 1.61
C GLU A 84 14.86 11.23 1.74
N ARG A 85 15.09 10.16 2.50
CA ARG A 85 14.15 9.02 2.62
C ARG A 85 12.99 9.37 3.54
N ASN A 86 12.03 10.10 3.00
CA ASN A 86 10.84 10.58 3.70
C ASN A 86 9.64 10.65 2.73
N ILE A 87 8.41 10.58 3.26
CA ILE A 87 7.20 10.57 2.42
C ILE A 87 7.02 11.85 1.58
N LYS A 88 7.53 13.01 2.03
CA LYS A 88 7.42 14.27 1.29
C LYS A 88 8.19 14.20 -0.02
N SER A 89 9.32 13.49 -0.04
CA SER A 89 10.12 13.27 -1.25
C SER A 89 9.33 12.59 -2.36
N ILE A 90 8.30 11.79 -2.03
CA ILE A 90 7.43 11.15 -3.04
C ILE A 90 6.63 12.20 -3.81
N LYS A 91 6.04 13.16 -3.09
CA LYS A 91 5.28 14.26 -3.66
C LYS A 91 6.19 15.24 -4.41
N GLU A 92 7.29 15.65 -3.79
CA GLU A 92 8.24 16.62 -4.36
C GLU A 92 8.88 16.13 -5.66
N ASN A 93 9.17 14.83 -5.76
CA ASN A 93 9.75 14.24 -6.96
C ASN A 93 8.71 13.68 -7.95
N ARG A 94 7.41 13.90 -7.70
CA ARG A 94 6.29 13.47 -8.58
C ARG A 94 6.38 11.99 -8.97
N ILE A 95 6.67 11.13 -7.99
CA ILE A 95 6.78 9.68 -8.19
C ILE A 95 5.42 9.08 -8.58
N LEU A 96 4.35 9.60 -8.00
CA LEU A 96 2.96 9.21 -8.26
C LEU A 96 2.27 10.25 -9.17
N PRO A 97 1.09 9.95 -9.73
CA PRO A 97 0.34 10.88 -10.59
C PRO A 97 0.26 12.29 -9.98
N SER A 98 0.38 13.33 -10.80
CA SER A 98 0.51 14.72 -10.33
C SER A 98 -0.69 15.25 -9.53
N ASN A 99 -1.87 14.68 -9.76
CA ASN A 99 -3.12 14.93 -9.05
C ASN A 99 -3.30 14.07 -7.79
N THR A 100 -2.27 13.32 -7.36
CA THR A 100 -2.35 12.50 -6.14
C THR A 100 -2.53 13.36 -4.91
N ILE A 101 -3.52 13.02 -4.09
CA ILE A 101 -3.74 13.63 -2.78
C ILE A 101 -3.04 12.78 -1.72
N PHE A 102 -2.24 13.41 -0.87
CA PHE A 102 -1.51 12.73 0.20
C PHE A 102 -2.08 13.14 1.56
N TYR A 103 -2.43 12.16 2.37
CA TYR A 103 -2.69 12.34 3.80
C TYR A 103 -1.47 11.88 4.58
N GLU A 104 -0.73 12.85 5.12
CA GLU A 104 0.63 12.70 5.65
C GLU A 104 0.72 12.86 7.17
N GLU A 105 -0.43 13.03 7.85
CA GLU A 105 -0.50 13.20 9.29
C GLU A 105 -0.05 11.92 10.02
N PRO A 106 0.90 12.00 10.97
CA PRO A 106 1.32 10.84 11.74
C PRO A 106 0.18 10.20 12.54
N LEU A 107 0.12 8.87 12.55
CA LEU A 107 -0.75 8.08 13.43
C LEU A 107 0.11 7.43 14.51
N THR A 108 0.14 8.01 15.71
CA THR A 108 0.95 7.47 16.81
C THR A 108 0.34 7.73 18.18
N PHE A 109 0.51 6.77 19.08
CA PHE A 109 0.14 6.91 20.49
C PHE A 109 1.34 7.25 21.38
N LYS A 110 2.48 7.65 20.80
CA LYS A 110 3.66 8.09 21.57
C LYS A 110 3.28 9.28 22.45
N GLY A 111 3.58 9.21 23.74
CA GLY A 111 3.22 10.25 24.72
C GLY A 111 1.77 10.21 25.21
N MET A 112 0.92 9.32 24.67
CA MET A 112 -0.45 9.16 25.16
C MET A 112 -0.51 8.16 26.32
N PRO A 113 -1.36 8.40 27.35
CA PRO A 113 -1.58 7.46 28.45
C PRO A 113 -1.85 6.03 27.98
N ASN A 114 -1.47 5.04 28.79
CA ASN A 114 -1.75 3.62 28.56
C ASN A 114 -2.44 2.99 29.79
N ASN A 115 -2.92 1.75 29.62
CA ASN A 115 -3.29 0.85 30.72
C ASN A 115 -4.43 1.28 31.66
N SER A 116 -5.32 2.18 31.23
CA SER A 116 -6.60 2.46 31.92
C SER A 116 -7.76 2.55 30.92
N PRO A 117 -9.02 2.36 31.35
CA PRO A 117 -10.19 2.56 30.47
C PRO A 117 -10.20 3.94 29.80
N ARG A 118 -9.89 5.02 30.55
CA ARG A 118 -9.77 6.39 30.03
C ARG A 118 -8.66 6.53 28.99
N ALA A 119 -7.50 5.89 29.21
CA ALA A 119 -6.41 5.88 28.24
C ALA A 119 -6.79 5.14 26.94
N ARG A 120 -7.54 4.04 27.04
CA ARG A 120 -8.05 3.29 25.88
C ARG A 120 -9.02 4.15 25.08
N GLN A 121 -9.93 4.86 25.75
CA GLN A 121 -10.89 5.76 25.12
C GLN A 121 -10.19 6.91 24.39
N ALA A 122 -9.26 7.61 25.06
CA ALA A 122 -8.54 8.74 24.45
C ALA A 122 -7.77 8.35 23.17
N ARG A 123 -7.22 7.14 23.12
CA ARG A 123 -6.56 6.60 21.92
C ARG A 123 -7.54 6.27 20.79
N GLN A 124 -8.73 5.78 21.12
CA GLN A 124 -9.78 5.52 20.14
C GLN A 124 -10.27 6.85 19.54
N GLU A 125 -10.61 7.82 20.38
CA GLU A 125 -11.07 9.15 19.95
C GLU A 125 -10.05 9.86 19.05
N TYR A 126 -8.76 9.83 19.43
CA TYR A 126 -7.69 10.36 18.59
C TYR A 126 -7.64 9.65 17.22
N ARG A 127 -7.74 8.32 17.22
CA ARG A 127 -7.69 7.53 15.99
C ARG A 127 -8.92 7.75 15.12
N ASP A 128 -10.10 7.84 15.70
CA ASP A 128 -11.35 8.12 14.98
C ASP A 128 -11.29 9.50 14.31
N LYS A 129 -10.75 10.52 15.02
CA LYS A 129 -10.50 11.83 14.44
C LYS A 129 -9.50 11.76 13.28
N TRP A 130 -8.42 11.01 13.43
CA TRP A 130 -7.41 10.82 12.36
C TRP A 130 -8.02 10.14 11.14
N VAL A 131 -8.79 9.07 11.32
CA VAL A 131 -9.47 8.33 10.24
C VAL A 131 -10.48 9.23 9.52
N HIS A 132 -11.28 9.99 10.28
CA HIS A 132 -12.23 10.94 9.71
C HIS A 132 -11.53 12.00 8.85
N ASN A 133 -10.43 12.59 9.35
CA ASN A 133 -9.67 13.58 8.60
C ASN A 133 -9.07 13.01 7.31
N ALA A 134 -8.57 11.76 7.34
CA ALA A 134 -8.06 11.07 6.15
C ALA A 134 -9.16 10.86 5.10
N MET A 135 -10.35 10.45 5.55
CA MET A 135 -11.53 10.26 4.71
C MET A 135 -11.99 11.56 4.05
N GLU A 136 -11.99 12.67 4.79
CA GLU A 136 -12.38 13.97 4.25
C GLU A 136 -11.34 14.53 3.28
N ALA A 137 -10.05 14.37 3.58
CA ALA A 137 -8.96 14.83 2.71
C ALA A 137 -9.00 14.16 1.32
N THR A 138 -9.46 12.91 1.25
CA THR A 138 -9.41 12.09 0.03
C THR A 138 -10.77 11.92 -0.66
N LYS A 139 -11.77 12.74 -0.29
CA LYS A 139 -13.16 12.60 -0.81
C LYS A 139 -13.32 12.71 -2.32
N GLY A 140 -12.42 13.43 -3.00
CA GLY A 140 -12.46 13.63 -4.46
C GLY A 140 -11.66 12.60 -5.27
N CYS A 141 -11.04 11.63 -4.60
CA CYS A 141 -10.23 10.61 -5.25
C CYS A 141 -11.10 9.45 -5.76
N ASP A 142 -10.72 8.83 -6.88
CA ASP A 142 -11.40 7.63 -7.39
C ASP A 142 -10.95 6.37 -6.65
N ILE A 143 -9.68 6.36 -6.22
CA ILE A 143 -9.03 5.20 -5.61
C ILE A 143 -8.18 5.63 -4.42
N ILE A 144 -8.29 4.90 -3.32
CA ILE A 144 -7.56 5.16 -2.08
C ILE A 144 -6.55 4.05 -1.83
N PHE A 145 -5.28 4.40 -1.77
CA PHE A 145 -4.23 3.52 -1.30
C PHE A 145 -4.00 3.73 0.19
N VAL A 146 -4.16 2.68 0.99
CA VAL A 146 -3.83 2.67 2.42
C VAL A 146 -2.53 1.89 2.65
N ASP A 147 -1.59 2.51 3.37
CA ASP A 147 -0.24 1.97 3.59
C ASP A 147 0.10 1.77 5.09
N PRO A 148 -0.58 0.84 5.78
CA PRO A 148 -0.18 0.38 7.12
C PRO A 148 1.23 -0.19 7.13
N ASP A 149 1.89 -0.17 8.30
CA ASP A 149 3.24 -0.75 8.46
C ASP A 149 3.19 -2.28 8.33
N ASN A 150 2.19 -2.93 8.95
CA ASN A 150 2.06 -4.39 8.94
C ASN A 150 0.94 -4.87 7.99
N GLY A 151 -0.12 -4.09 7.80
CA GLY A 151 -1.24 -4.46 6.92
C GLY A 151 -2.61 -4.41 7.58
N LEU A 152 -3.54 -5.22 7.06
CA LEU A 152 -4.88 -5.42 7.62
C LEU A 152 -4.88 -5.96 9.05
N GLU A 153 -5.93 -5.58 9.77
CA GLU A 153 -6.30 -6.01 11.11
C GLU A 153 -6.06 -7.50 11.40
N VAL A 154 -5.64 -7.78 12.64
CA VAL A 154 -5.45 -9.12 13.18
C VAL A 154 -6.13 -9.22 14.56
N LYS A 155 -6.61 -10.42 14.89
CA LYS A 155 -7.39 -10.67 16.13
C LYS A 155 -6.67 -10.22 17.41
N SER A 156 -5.35 -10.33 17.45
CA SER A 156 -4.49 -10.03 18.62
C SER A 156 -4.23 -8.53 18.83
N VAL A 157 -4.54 -7.67 17.86
CA VAL A 157 -4.24 -6.23 17.94
C VAL A 157 -5.54 -5.44 17.90
N LYS A 158 -5.81 -4.67 18.96
CA LYS A 158 -6.94 -3.74 19.00
C LYS A 158 -6.50 -2.35 18.59
N ARG A 159 -7.43 -1.54 18.08
CA ARG A 159 -7.20 -0.17 17.59
C ARG A 159 -6.43 0.73 18.56
N HIS A 160 -6.69 0.60 19.87
CA HIS A 160 -6.08 1.39 20.93
C HIS A 160 -4.75 0.83 21.48
N HIS A 161 -4.35 -0.37 21.06
CA HIS A 161 -3.06 -0.95 21.45
C HIS A 161 -1.92 -0.07 20.93
N LYS A 162 -0.77 -0.08 21.62
CA LYS A 162 0.42 0.72 21.23
C LYS A 162 0.84 0.48 19.77
N ILE A 163 0.74 -0.76 19.31
CA ILE A 163 1.07 -1.17 17.92
C ILE A 163 -0.13 -1.07 16.96
N GLY A 164 -1.31 -0.71 17.45
CA GLY A 164 -2.51 -0.53 16.63
C GLY A 164 -2.30 0.35 15.39
N PRO A 165 -1.56 1.47 15.47
CA PRO A 165 -1.26 2.32 14.31
C PRO A 165 -0.56 1.63 13.14
N LYS A 166 0.10 0.49 13.38
CA LYS A 166 0.75 -0.31 12.32
C LYS A 166 -0.25 -1.06 11.44
N TYR A 167 -1.53 -1.08 11.81
CA TYR A 167 -2.57 -1.82 11.12
C TYR A 167 -3.71 -0.90 10.68
N VAL A 168 -4.34 -1.24 9.56
CA VAL A 168 -5.64 -0.68 9.14
C VAL A 168 -6.76 -1.65 9.51
N PHE A 169 -7.87 -1.10 10.00
CA PHE A 169 -9.01 -1.89 10.50
C PHE A 169 -10.16 -1.85 9.51
N TYR A 170 -10.93 -2.94 9.39
CA TYR A 170 -11.98 -3.04 8.36
C TYR A 170 -13.02 -1.93 8.49
N GLU A 171 -13.39 -1.56 9.73
CA GLU A 171 -14.31 -0.46 10.00
C GLU A 171 -13.82 0.90 9.49
N GLU A 172 -12.50 1.08 9.34
CA GLU A 172 -11.90 2.31 8.81
C GLU A 172 -11.98 2.36 7.27
N LEU A 173 -12.19 1.21 6.62
CA LEU A 173 -12.26 1.06 5.17
C LEU A 173 -13.70 1.16 4.63
N LEU A 174 -14.69 0.74 5.42
CA LEU A 174 -16.11 0.78 5.05
C LEU A 174 -16.61 2.14 4.53
N PRO A 175 -16.22 3.29 5.10
CA PRO A 175 -16.70 4.58 4.60
C PRO A 175 -16.29 4.88 3.16
N TYR A 176 -15.12 4.41 2.72
CA TYR A 176 -14.65 4.58 1.33
C TYR A 176 -15.47 3.74 0.36
N ILE A 177 -15.76 2.48 0.73
CA ILE A 177 -16.64 1.60 -0.05
C ILE A 177 -18.04 2.20 -0.18
N LYS A 178 -18.62 2.69 0.93
CA LYS A 178 -19.93 3.37 0.94
C LYS A 178 -19.96 4.64 0.08
N ARG A 179 -18.81 5.28 -0.14
CA ARG A 179 -18.67 6.45 -1.03
C ARG A 179 -18.41 6.05 -2.49
N GLY A 180 -18.32 4.77 -2.81
CA GLY A 180 -18.04 4.28 -4.16
C GLY A 180 -16.58 4.46 -4.60
N GLN A 181 -15.65 4.60 -3.65
CA GLN A 181 -14.22 4.69 -3.94
C GLN A 181 -13.60 3.29 -3.95
N SER A 182 -12.72 3.02 -4.93
CA SER A 182 -11.92 1.79 -4.94
C SER A 182 -10.84 1.86 -3.86
N LEU A 183 -10.43 0.70 -3.31
CA LEU A 183 -9.31 0.60 -2.37
C LEU A 183 -8.14 -0.18 -2.95
N ILE A 184 -6.93 0.22 -2.61
CA ILE A 184 -5.71 -0.58 -2.68
C ILE A 184 -5.16 -0.68 -1.26
N ILE A 185 -5.05 -1.89 -0.73
CA ILE A 185 -4.69 -2.13 0.67
C ILE A 185 -3.36 -2.86 0.70
N TYR A 186 -2.34 -2.19 1.25
CA TYR A 186 -1.05 -2.83 1.50
C TYR A 186 -1.12 -3.87 2.63
N HIS A 187 -0.47 -5.00 2.44
CA HIS A 187 -0.33 -6.02 3.47
C HIS A 187 1.00 -6.78 3.36
N HIS A 188 1.68 -6.94 4.49
CA HIS A 188 2.83 -7.84 4.59
C HIS A 188 2.37 -9.28 4.83
N LEU A 189 2.88 -10.20 4.01
CA LEU A 189 2.71 -11.63 4.30
C LEU A 189 3.66 -12.04 5.43
N CYS A 190 3.18 -12.92 6.31
CA CYS A 190 3.99 -13.48 7.38
C CYS A 190 4.67 -14.78 6.92
N ARG A 191 5.52 -15.35 7.79
CA ARG A 191 6.26 -16.59 7.50
C ARG A 191 5.48 -17.87 7.84
N ASN A 192 4.24 -17.74 8.32
CA ASN A 192 3.43 -18.87 8.75
C ASN A 192 2.49 -19.28 7.61
N GLY A 193 2.78 -20.43 6.99
CA GLY A 193 2.02 -20.94 5.85
C GLY A 193 2.49 -20.38 4.50
N THR A 194 1.93 -20.93 3.42
CA THR A 194 2.27 -20.50 2.06
C THR A 194 1.69 -19.11 1.77
N ALA A 195 2.27 -18.41 0.80
CA ALA A 195 1.72 -17.14 0.33
C ALA A 195 0.27 -17.31 -0.15
N GLU A 196 -0.02 -18.36 -0.89
CA GLU A 196 -1.35 -18.62 -1.45
C GLU A 196 -2.42 -18.82 -0.37
N GLU A 197 -2.14 -19.59 0.67
CA GLU A 197 -3.07 -19.78 1.81
C GLU A 197 -3.38 -18.46 2.51
N GLN A 198 -2.33 -17.67 2.82
CA GLN A 198 -2.49 -16.38 3.48
C GLN A 198 -3.30 -15.40 2.62
N ILE A 199 -3.03 -15.37 1.30
CA ILE A 199 -3.75 -14.50 0.36
C ILE A 199 -5.22 -14.90 0.28
N LYS A 200 -5.50 -16.21 0.14
CA LYS A 200 -6.88 -16.72 0.07
C LYS A 200 -7.66 -16.42 1.34
N GLU A 201 -7.05 -16.58 2.50
CA GLU A 201 -7.67 -16.23 3.78
C GLU A 201 -7.99 -14.73 3.85
N ARG A 202 -7.06 -13.86 3.45
CA ARG A 202 -7.27 -12.41 3.45
C ARG A 202 -8.29 -11.95 2.43
N LEU A 203 -8.33 -12.52 1.22
CA LEU A 203 -9.38 -12.24 0.25
C LEU A 203 -10.77 -12.58 0.82
N TYR A 204 -10.91 -13.75 1.46
CA TYR A 204 -12.16 -14.15 2.12
C TYR A 204 -12.55 -13.17 3.24
N GLN A 205 -11.60 -12.77 4.09
CA GLN A 205 -11.87 -11.80 5.16
C GLN A 205 -12.27 -10.44 4.60
N ILE A 206 -11.62 -9.95 3.53
CA ILE A 206 -11.97 -8.69 2.89
C ILE A 206 -13.40 -8.74 2.35
N LYS A 207 -13.77 -9.80 1.62
CA LYS A 207 -15.14 -9.98 1.11
C LYS A 207 -16.16 -9.91 2.24
N LYS A 208 -15.92 -10.67 3.30
CA LYS A 208 -16.83 -10.79 4.44
C LYS A 208 -16.94 -9.49 5.25
N GLU A 209 -15.82 -8.89 5.63
CA GLU A 209 -15.78 -7.77 6.57
C GLU A 209 -16.10 -6.42 5.88
N LEU A 210 -15.89 -6.32 4.55
CA LEU A 210 -16.26 -5.14 3.77
C LEU A 210 -17.58 -5.28 3.00
N ASP A 211 -18.20 -6.47 3.01
CA ASP A 211 -19.41 -6.79 2.26
C ASP A 211 -19.26 -6.51 0.75
N VAL A 212 -18.21 -7.09 0.16
CA VAL A 212 -17.85 -6.92 -1.26
C VAL A 212 -17.65 -8.27 -1.93
N GLU A 213 -18.08 -8.39 -3.19
CA GLU A 213 -17.88 -9.62 -3.98
C GLU A 213 -16.58 -9.57 -4.78
N ASP A 214 -16.25 -8.40 -5.31
CA ASP A 214 -15.15 -8.20 -6.22
C ASP A 214 -13.89 -7.75 -5.46
N VAL A 215 -12.93 -8.67 -5.33
CA VAL A 215 -11.62 -8.38 -4.76
C VAL A 215 -10.58 -9.30 -5.37
N PHE A 216 -9.40 -8.74 -5.63
CA PHE A 216 -8.24 -9.50 -6.10
C PHE A 216 -6.96 -8.95 -5.45
N GLY A 217 -5.85 -9.65 -5.62
CA GLY A 217 -4.59 -9.31 -4.97
C GLY A 217 -3.41 -9.29 -5.94
N MET A 218 -2.56 -8.28 -5.81
CA MET A 218 -1.30 -8.17 -6.56
C MET A 218 -0.13 -8.50 -5.62
N LEU A 219 0.44 -9.69 -5.75
CA LEU A 219 1.57 -10.14 -4.93
C LEU A 219 2.88 -9.66 -5.55
N TYR A 220 3.64 -8.84 -4.84
CA TYR A 220 5.00 -8.49 -5.19
C TYR A 220 6.00 -9.49 -4.59
N LYS A 221 6.78 -10.14 -5.45
CA LYS A 221 7.61 -11.32 -5.13
C LYS A 221 9.09 -11.03 -4.87
N ARG A 222 9.46 -9.77 -4.61
CA ARG A 222 10.88 -9.40 -4.40
C ARG A 222 11.12 -8.94 -2.96
N GLY A 223 12.12 -9.55 -2.32
CA GLY A 223 12.40 -9.34 -0.90
C GLY A 223 11.31 -9.95 -0.02
N THR A 224 10.93 -9.25 1.05
CA THR A 224 9.76 -9.62 1.86
C THR A 224 8.50 -9.55 1.01
N LEU A 225 7.73 -10.65 1.00
CA LEU A 225 6.49 -10.75 0.24
C LEU A 225 5.46 -9.74 0.75
N ARG A 226 4.88 -9.01 -0.20
CA ARG A 226 3.89 -7.96 0.04
C ARG A 226 2.78 -8.12 -0.96
N ILE A 227 1.55 -8.01 -0.49
CA ILE A 227 0.39 -8.04 -1.35
C ILE A 227 -0.36 -6.72 -1.26
N PHE A 228 -0.90 -6.32 -2.41
CA PHE A 228 -1.79 -5.19 -2.54
C PHE A 228 -3.16 -5.74 -2.89
N PHE A 229 -4.07 -5.75 -1.92
CA PHE A 229 -5.46 -6.13 -2.19
C PHE A 229 -6.17 -4.98 -2.87
N VAL A 230 -6.82 -5.25 -3.99
CA VAL A 230 -7.60 -4.27 -4.74
C VAL A 230 -9.07 -4.61 -4.53
N VAL A 231 -9.82 -3.64 -4.00
CA VAL A 231 -11.27 -3.71 -3.82
C VAL A 231 -11.88 -2.64 -4.74
N PRO A 232 -12.28 -3.00 -5.97
CA PRO A 232 -12.86 -2.04 -6.90
C PRO A 232 -14.25 -1.59 -6.47
N SER A 233 -14.63 -0.34 -6.76
CA SER A 233 -16.04 0.03 -6.80
C SER A 233 -16.73 -0.50 -8.07
N ASP A 234 -18.07 -0.58 -8.04
CA ASP A 234 -18.93 -1.20 -9.07
C ASP A 234 -18.68 -0.71 -10.52
N GLY A 235 -18.05 0.45 -10.72
CA GLY A 235 -17.69 0.98 -12.05
C GLY A 235 -16.22 0.84 -12.44
N ASN A 236 -15.37 0.30 -11.57
CA ASN A 236 -13.91 0.28 -11.74
C ASN A 236 -13.31 -1.13 -11.80
N TYR A 237 -14.11 -2.19 -11.58
CA TYR A 237 -13.60 -3.58 -11.56
C TYR A 237 -12.86 -3.94 -12.85
N ASP A 238 -13.54 -3.87 -14.00
CA ASP A 238 -12.97 -4.26 -15.29
C ASP A 238 -11.71 -3.47 -15.62
N LEU A 239 -11.72 -2.16 -15.34
CA LEU A 239 -10.58 -1.28 -15.57
C LEU A 239 -9.37 -1.68 -14.72
N LEU A 240 -9.55 -1.83 -13.41
CA LEU A 240 -8.46 -2.16 -12.49
C LEU A 240 -7.95 -3.58 -12.74
N PHE A 241 -8.85 -4.52 -13.01
CA PHE A 241 -8.48 -5.90 -13.32
C PHE A 241 -7.72 -6.00 -14.65
N MET A 242 -8.17 -5.31 -15.70
CA MET A 242 -7.45 -5.20 -16.98
C MET A 242 -6.05 -4.61 -16.80
N ARG A 243 -5.90 -3.53 -16.02
CA ARG A 243 -4.59 -2.92 -15.74
C ARG A 243 -3.66 -3.85 -14.99
N SER A 244 -4.18 -4.58 -14.00
CA SER A 244 -3.44 -5.62 -13.29
C SER A 244 -2.97 -6.72 -14.22
N LYS A 245 -3.85 -7.24 -15.08
CA LYS A 245 -3.49 -8.25 -16.09
C LYS A 245 -2.43 -7.74 -17.05
N TYR A 246 -2.58 -6.53 -17.57
CA TYR A 246 -1.60 -5.92 -18.46
C TYR A 246 -0.22 -5.84 -17.79
N LEU A 247 -0.16 -5.40 -16.52
CA LEU A 247 1.09 -5.34 -15.76
C LEU A 247 1.80 -6.69 -15.69
N ILE A 248 1.06 -7.79 -15.48
CA ILE A 248 1.64 -9.14 -15.32
C ILE A 248 1.78 -9.94 -16.62
N GLN A 249 1.30 -9.44 -17.76
CA GLN A 249 1.36 -10.15 -19.05
C GLN A 249 2.21 -9.42 -20.08
N GLU A 250 2.03 -8.10 -20.19
CA GLU A 250 2.50 -7.29 -21.31
C GLU A 250 3.68 -6.38 -20.93
N THR A 251 4.14 -6.43 -19.69
CA THR A 251 5.27 -5.62 -19.23
C THR A 251 6.37 -6.48 -18.62
N LEU A 252 7.56 -5.89 -18.45
CA LEU A 252 8.67 -6.56 -17.76
C LEU A 252 8.37 -6.83 -16.27
N TRP A 253 7.33 -6.22 -15.69
CA TRP A 253 6.90 -6.47 -14.32
C TRP A 253 6.29 -7.86 -14.08
N LYS A 254 6.01 -8.64 -15.14
CA LYS A 254 5.50 -10.03 -15.05
C LYS A 254 6.35 -10.96 -14.20
N GLU A 255 7.67 -10.74 -14.13
CA GLU A 255 8.56 -11.54 -13.28
C GLU A 255 8.51 -11.14 -11.79
N HIS A 256 7.85 -10.02 -11.48
CA HIS A 256 7.87 -9.37 -10.17
C HIS A 256 6.52 -9.43 -9.47
N PHE A 257 5.43 -9.45 -10.24
CA PHE A 257 4.06 -9.52 -9.72
C PHE A 257 3.36 -10.82 -10.10
N ASP A 258 2.49 -11.29 -9.21
CA ASP A 258 1.47 -12.30 -9.49
C ASP A 258 0.08 -11.71 -9.17
N LEU A 259 -0.93 -12.09 -9.97
CA LEU A 259 -2.33 -11.72 -9.73
C LEU A 259 -3.06 -12.90 -9.07
N TYR A 260 -3.78 -12.63 -7.98
CA TYR A 260 -4.55 -13.61 -7.22
C TYR A 260 -6.02 -13.24 -7.17
N THR A 261 -6.88 -14.25 -7.28
CA THR A 261 -8.33 -14.17 -7.00
C THR A 261 -8.68 -15.16 -5.90
N ASP A 262 -9.94 -15.22 -5.51
CA ASP A 262 -10.47 -16.26 -4.60
C ASP A 262 -10.31 -17.68 -5.16
N LYS A 263 -10.19 -17.82 -6.48
CA LYS A 263 -9.88 -19.07 -7.20
C LYS A 263 -8.38 -19.42 -7.23
N GLY A 264 -7.52 -18.58 -6.64
CA GLY A 264 -6.08 -18.76 -6.60
C GLY A 264 -5.32 -17.85 -7.59
N LYS A 265 -4.06 -18.21 -7.85
CA LYS A 265 -3.18 -17.45 -8.76
C LYS A 265 -3.69 -17.54 -10.21
N LEU A 266 -3.78 -16.40 -10.86
CA LEU A 266 -4.09 -16.30 -12.30
C LEU A 266 -2.80 -16.25 -13.12
N PHE A 267 -2.78 -17.08 -14.17
CA PHE A 267 -1.67 -17.27 -15.13
C PHE A 267 -0.40 -17.86 -14.48
N LYS A 268 0.24 -18.81 -15.17
CA LYS A 268 1.49 -19.45 -14.73
C LYS A 268 2.70 -18.76 -15.33
#